data_AF-A0A858RQW4-F1
#
_entry.id   AF-A0A858RQW4-F1
#
_cell.length_a   1.000
_cell.length_b   1.000
_cell.length_c   1.000
_cell.angle_alpha   90.00
_cell.angle_beta   90.00
_cell.angle_gamma   90.00
#
_symmetry.space_group_name_H-M   'P 1'
#
loop_
_entity.id
_entity.type
_entity.pdbx_description
1 polymer ?
#
loop_
_entity_poly.entity_id
_entity_poly.type
_entity_poly.pdbx_seq_one_letter_code
_entity_poly.pdbx_strand_id
1 'polypeptide(L)'
;MPEQPAIPFKVEPATVFRFKPRDIKEDAGTLRDGTALTGKMIESPMMFHYVDAIDFRHTAMKAEEKGIDPEVAIENSWLLKENPELREAWEWHKGEIAKLEKKLIDGYGVDKKTGKPNRVPTETERYRIGWQAFAAKAEGVETGTAKIALKEQFFGPDYVGRSEKHTFPAHVSIPREQVQFASKFAPAWNTYYAIYFTMTGLHGLHVIGGALVLAYYLFCGKKMYLSNPEWLANRVEVGGLFWHFVDLVWIFLFPILYLM
;
A
#
# COMPACT_ATOMS: atom_id res chain seq x y z
N MET A 1 -50.29 -0.80 -19.99
CA MET A 1 -50.01 -0.88 -18.54
C MET A 1 -49.96 0.54 -18.01
N PRO A 2 -50.64 0.88 -16.90
CA PRO A 2 -50.62 2.23 -16.35
C PRO A 2 -49.19 2.61 -15.95
N GLU A 3 -48.75 3.82 -16.33
CA GLU A 3 -47.47 4.39 -15.90
C GLU A 3 -47.43 4.44 -14.37
N GLN A 4 -46.44 3.80 -13.78
CA GLN A 4 -46.22 3.89 -12.34
C GLN A 4 -45.77 5.30 -11.99
N PRO A 5 -46.22 5.88 -10.86
CA PRO A 5 -45.78 7.20 -10.43
C PRO A 5 -44.28 7.15 -10.11
N ALA A 6 -43.48 7.85 -10.94
CA ALA A 6 -42.05 8.01 -10.73
C ALA A 6 -41.78 9.38 -10.08
N ILE A 7 -41.03 9.41 -8.99
CA ILE A 7 -40.59 10.64 -8.33
C ILE A 7 -39.09 10.80 -8.59
N PRO A 8 -38.65 11.80 -9.37
CA PRO A 8 -37.23 12.11 -9.49
C PRO A 8 -36.77 12.78 -8.18
N PHE A 9 -35.83 12.16 -7.48
CA PHE A 9 -35.18 12.77 -6.34
C PHE A 9 -33.65 12.76 -6.55
N LYS A 10 -33.02 13.88 -6.18
CA LYS A 10 -31.57 14.02 -6.19
C LYS A 10 -31.07 13.77 -4.77
N VAL A 11 -30.18 12.81 -4.59
CA VAL A 11 -29.59 12.52 -3.28
C VAL A 11 -28.31 13.33 -3.14
N GLU A 12 -28.34 14.37 -2.31
CA GLU A 12 -27.18 15.17 -1.92
C GLU A 12 -27.02 15.17 -0.40
N PRO A 13 -25.85 14.78 0.16
CA PRO A 13 -24.67 14.25 -0.53
C PRO A 13 -24.93 12.85 -1.09
N ALA A 14 -24.10 12.41 -2.05
CA ALA A 14 -24.20 11.07 -2.64
C ALA A 14 -24.25 10.00 -1.53
N THR A 15 -25.41 9.35 -1.38
CA THR A 15 -25.61 8.32 -0.34
C THR A 15 -25.21 6.96 -0.89
N VAL A 16 -24.38 6.25 -0.13
CA VAL A 16 -23.92 4.91 -0.50
C VAL A 16 -24.98 3.90 -0.10
N PHE A 17 -25.57 3.24 -1.09
CA PHE A 17 -26.37 2.07 -0.87
C PHE A 17 -25.50 0.82 -1.04
N ARG A 18 -25.37 0.00 0.02
CA ARG A 18 -24.65 -1.28 -0.04
C ARG A 18 -25.57 -2.35 -0.65
N PHE A 19 -25.32 -2.69 -1.90
CA PHE A 19 -26.01 -3.76 -2.61
C PHE A 19 -25.15 -5.02 -2.66
N LYS A 20 -25.75 -6.21 -2.63
CA LYS A 20 -25.03 -7.43 -2.96
C LYS A 20 -24.79 -7.48 -4.48
N PRO A 21 -23.77 -8.20 -4.98
CA PRO A 21 -23.43 -8.28 -6.41
C PRO A 21 -24.54 -8.78 -7.37
N ARG A 22 -25.74 -9.09 -6.87
CA ARG A 22 -26.90 -9.57 -7.65
C ARG A 22 -28.12 -8.65 -7.56
N ASP A 23 -28.08 -7.63 -6.69
CA ASP A 23 -29.27 -6.82 -6.37
C ASP A 23 -29.52 -5.70 -7.39
N ILE A 24 -28.52 -5.33 -8.22
CA ILE A 24 -28.62 -4.25 -9.21
C ILE A 24 -28.04 -4.68 -10.55
N LYS A 25 -28.77 -4.37 -11.63
CA LYS A 25 -28.28 -4.37 -13.01
C LYS A 25 -28.03 -2.92 -13.44
N GLU A 26 -27.05 -2.70 -14.32
CA GLU A 26 -26.52 -1.36 -14.69
C GLU A 26 -27.59 -0.33 -15.12
N ASP A 27 -28.76 -0.79 -15.59
CA ASP A 27 -29.83 0.06 -16.13
C ASP A 27 -31.16 -0.01 -15.36
N ALA A 28 -31.28 -0.92 -14.39
CA ALA A 28 -32.47 -1.10 -13.55
C ALA A 28 -32.17 -1.92 -12.29
N GLY A 29 -32.36 -1.33 -11.12
CA GLY A 29 -32.34 -2.02 -9.83
C GLY A 29 -33.75 -2.08 -9.25
N THR A 30 -34.15 -3.19 -8.64
CA THR A 30 -35.40 -3.27 -7.90
C THR A 30 -35.07 -3.45 -6.42
N LEU A 31 -35.54 -2.53 -5.58
CA LEU A 31 -35.43 -2.66 -4.14
C LEU A 31 -36.31 -3.82 -3.64
N ARG A 32 -36.05 -4.30 -2.42
CA ARG A 32 -36.79 -5.42 -1.81
C ARG A 32 -38.29 -5.18 -1.66
N ASP A 33 -38.70 -3.91 -1.63
CA ASP A 33 -40.09 -3.47 -1.56
C ASP A 33 -40.77 -3.36 -2.93
N GLY A 34 -40.06 -3.69 -4.02
CA GLY A 34 -40.58 -3.60 -5.38
C GLY A 34 -40.36 -2.25 -6.07
N THR A 35 -39.74 -1.27 -5.40
CA THR A 35 -39.42 0.03 -6.00
C THR A 35 -38.37 -0.11 -7.09
N ALA A 36 -38.67 0.34 -8.31
CA ALA A 36 -37.74 0.36 -9.42
C ALA A 36 -36.87 1.64 -9.38
N LEU A 37 -35.56 1.45 -9.37
CA LEU A 37 -34.56 2.50 -9.46
C LEU A 37 -33.98 2.51 -10.88
N THR A 38 -34.10 3.65 -11.55
CA THR A 38 -33.48 3.93 -12.85
C THR A 38 -32.49 5.08 -12.68
N GLY A 39 -31.21 4.86 -13.02
CA GLY A 39 -30.19 5.89 -12.88
C GLY A 39 -28.82 5.39 -13.32
N LYS A 40 -27.88 6.33 -13.52
CA LYS A 40 -26.48 6.00 -13.83
C LYS A 40 -25.75 5.66 -12.55
N MET A 41 -25.29 4.42 -12.43
CA MET A 41 -24.37 4.03 -11.36
C MET A 41 -23.05 4.79 -11.52
N ILE A 42 -22.64 5.51 -10.48
CA ILE A 42 -21.31 6.10 -10.40
C ILE A 42 -20.32 5.07 -9.86
N GLU A 43 -19.05 5.18 -10.22
CA GLU A 43 -18.03 4.32 -9.62
C GLU A 43 -18.01 4.50 -8.10
N SER A 44 -18.01 3.38 -7.36
CA SER A 44 -17.91 3.42 -5.91
C SER A 44 -16.57 4.06 -5.52
N PRO A 45 -16.56 5.14 -4.72
CA PRO A 45 -15.32 5.68 -4.19
C PRO A 45 -14.63 4.64 -3.32
N MET A 46 -13.31 4.67 -3.31
CA MET A 46 -12.51 3.88 -2.38
C MET A 46 -12.55 4.55 -1.02
N MET A 47 -13.26 3.93 -0.07
CA MET A 47 -13.35 4.41 1.31
C MET A 47 -12.22 3.80 2.13
N PHE A 48 -11.31 4.64 2.61
CA PHE A 48 -10.34 4.25 3.61
C PHE A 48 -10.89 4.58 4.98
N HIS A 49 -11.16 3.53 5.75
CA HIS A 49 -11.46 3.64 7.17
C HIS A 49 -10.16 3.64 7.93
N TYR A 50 -10.06 4.53 8.92
CA TYR A 50 -8.96 4.52 9.87
C TYR A 50 -7.57 4.65 9.20
N VAL A 51 -7.31 5.77 8.55
CA VAL A 51 -6.00 6.00 7.90
C VAL A 51 -4.91 6.06 8.97
N ASP A 52 -3.84 5.28 8.78
CA ASP A 52 -2.73 5.16 9.73
C ASP A 52 -1.66 6.24 9.51
N ALA A 53 -1.38 6.59 8.26
CA ALA A 53 -0.43 7.63 7.91
C ALA A 53 -0.78 8.26 6.56
N ILE A 54 -0.43 9.54 6.42
CA ILE A 54 -0.41 10.24 5.15
C ILE A 54 1.05 10.55 4.83
N ASP A 55 1.51 10.14 3.65
CA ASP A 55 2.92 10.28 3.24
C ASP A 55 3.01 11.06 1.92
N PHE A 56 3.58 12.25 1.99
CA PHE A 56 3.79 13.14 0.84
C PHE A 56 5.23 13.14 0.32
N ARG A 57 6.12 12.28 0.84
CA ARG A 57 7.55 12.27 0.43
C ARG A 57 7.72 12.08 -1.07
N HIS A 58 6.93 11.20 -1.68
CA HIS A 58 6.97 10.99 -3.13
C HIS A 58 6.51 12.23 -3.91
N THR A 59 5.49 12.94 -3.41
CA THR A 59 5.01 14.20 -4.00
C THR A 59 6.06 15.31 -3.87
N ALA A 60 6.70 15.42 -2.71
CA ALA A 60 7.79 16.35 -2.47
C ALA A 60 8.97 16.08 -3.42
N MET A 61 9.43 14.84 -3.51
CA MET A 61 10.50 14.43 -4.43
C MET A 61 10.17 14.80 -5.89
N LYS A 62 8.94 14.54 -6.34
CA LYS A 62 8.48 14.88 -7.69
C LYS A 62 8.33 16.39 -7.92
N ALA A 63 8.07 17.17 -6.88
CA ALA A 63 8.03 18.63 -6.94
C ALA A 63 9.44 19.20 -7.08
N GLU A 64 10.40 18.70 -6.29
CA GLU A 64 11.81 19.10 -6.35
C GLU A 64 12.44 18.79 -7.70
N GLU A 65 12.17 17.61 -8.28
CA GLU A 65 12.58 17.26 -9.65
C GLU A 65 12.10 18.28 -10.69
N LYS A 66 10.96 18.93 -10.44
CA LYS A 66 10.35 19.93 -11.33
C LYS A 66 10.71 21.37 -10.95
N GLY A 67 11.51 21.58 -9.90
CA GLY A 67 11.85 22.90 -9.37
C GLY A 67 10.66 23.63 -8.72
N ILE A 68 9.63 22.89 -8.29
CA ILE A 68 8.46 23.42 -7.60
C ILE A 68 8.66 23.23 -6.10
N ASP A 69 8.26 24.20 -5.29
CA ASP A 69 8.26 24.08 -3.83
C ASP A 69 7.38 22.89 -3.38
N PRO A 70 7.91 21.92 -2.63
CA PRO A 70 7.18 20.78 -2.13
C PRO A 70 5.88 21.12 -1.40
N GLU A 71 5.87 22.18 -0.59
CA GLU A 71 4.68 22.57 0.17
C GLU A 71 3.55 23.01 -0.77
N VAL A 72 3.87 23.85 -1.76
CA VAL A 72 2.92 24.31 -2.77
C VAL A 72 2.39 23.13 -3.60
N ALA A 73 3.24 22.16 -3.92
CA ALA A 73 2.82 20.97 -4.65
C ALA A 73 1.87 20.07 -3.82
N ILE A 74 2.13 19.93 -2.53
CA ILE A 74 1.28 19.16 -1.61
C ILE A 74 -0.07 19.83 -1.41
N GLU A 75 -0.10 21.14 -1.15
CA GLU A 75 -1.33 21.92 -0.99
C GLU A 75 -2.20 21.90 -2.26
N ASN A 76 -1.55 21.86 -3.42
CA ASN A 76 -2.25 21.76 -4.71
C ASN A 76 -2.63 20.34 -5.12
N SER A 77 -2.26 19.33 -4.34
CA SER A 77 -2.62 17.94 -4.61
C SER A 77 -4.13 17.74 -4.58
N TRP A 78 -4.61 16.82 -5.42
CA TRP A 78 -6.01 16.41 -5.43
C TRP A 78 -6.47 15.94 -4.05
N LEU A 79 -5.58 15.28 -3.30
CA LEU A 79 -5.88 14.68 -2.01
C LEU A 79 -6.32 15.72 -0.97
N LEU A 80 -5.60 16.85 -0.88
CA LEU A 80 -5.92 17.94 0.05
C LEU A 80 -7.05 18.85 -0.45
N LYS A 81 -7.23 18.96 -1.78
CA LYS A 81 -8.33 19.75 -2.37
C LYS A 81 -9.69 19.11 -2.17
N GLU A 82 -9.75 17.78 -2.30
CA GLU A 82 -11.02 17.03 -2.21
C GLU A 82 -11.42 16.69 -0.78
N ASN A 83 -10.47 16.69 0.17
CA ASN A 83 -10.72 16.27 1.55
C ASN A 83 -10.35 17.39 2.54
N PRO A 84 -11.34 18.18 3.03
CA PRO A 84 -11.12 19.25 4.01
C PRO A 84 -10.45 18.76 5.30
N GLU A 85 -10.79 17.55 5.76
CA GLU A 85 -10.19 16.96 6.96
C GLU A 85 -8.68 16.72 6.78
N LEU A 86 -8.25 16.20 5.62
CA LEU A 86 -6.83 15.99 5.33
C LEU A 86 -6.07 17.33 5.26
N ARG A 87 -6.72 18.37 4.74
CA ARG A 87 -6.15 19.73 4.72
C ARG A 87 -5.97 20.28 6.13
N GLU A 88 -6.95 20.09 7.02
CA GLU A 88 -6.81 20.49 8.42
C GLU A 88 -5.69 19.74 9.14
N ALA A 89 -5.53 18.43 8.87
CA ALA A 89 -4.39 17.67 9.38
C ALA A 89 -3.04 18.20 8.88
N TRP A 90 -2.97 18.57 7.59
CA TRP A 90 -1.77 19.14 7.00
C TRP A 90 -1.38 20.48 7.64
N GLU A 91 -2.36 21.38 7.85
CA GLU A 91 -2.11 22.66 8.52
C GLU A 91 -1.64 22.48 9.97
N TRP A 92 -2.26 21.56 10.71
CA TRP A 92 -1.81 21.22 12.06
C TRP A 92 -0.37 20.69 12.07
N HIS A 93 -0.03 19.82 11.11
CA HIS A 93 1.31 19.24 10.97
C HIS A 93 2.38 20.30 10.66
N LYS A 94 2.09 21.26 9.77
CA LYS A 94 2.98 22.42 9.53
C LYS A 94 3.27 23.19 10.82
N GLY A 95 2.25 23.38 11.67
CA GLY A 95 2.40 24.01 12.98
C GLY A 95 3.35 23.24 13.91
N GLU A 96 3.24 21.90 13.95
CA GLU A 96 4.14 21.05 14.74
C GLU A 96 5.58 21.06 14.18
N ILE A 97 5.75 21.07 12.87
CA ILE A 97 7.07 21.16 12.25
C ILE A 97 7.74 22.50 12.55
N ALA A 98 7.00 23.60 12.55
CA ALA A 98 7.54 24.89 12.96
C ALA A 98 8.01 24.89 14.44
N LYS A 99 7.30 24.17 15.33
CA LYS A 99 7.76 23.97 16.73
C LYS A 99 9.00 23.09 16.80
N LEU A 100 9.05 22.02 15.99
CA LEU A 100 10.21 21.13 15.91
C LEU A 100 11.45 21.87 15.42
N GLU A 101 11.32 22.72 14.39
CA GLU A 101 12.41 23.55 13.89
C GLU A 101 12.97 24.48 14.96
N LYS A 102 12.09 25.14 15.73
CA LYS A 102 12.53 25.95 16.88
C LYS A 102 13.28 25.13 17.92
N LYS A 103 12.73 23.98 18.31
CA LYS A 103 13.36 23.06 19.28
C LYS A 103 14.71 22.54 18.80
N LEU A 104 14.86 22.31 17.51
CA LEU A 104 16.13 21.88 16.90
C LEU A 104 17.15 23.01 16.89
N ILE A 105 16.74 24.25 16.61
CA ILE A 105 17.60 25.43 16.68
C ILE A 105 18.04 25.68 18.13
N ASP A 106 17.12 25.60 19.10
CA ASP A 106 17.41 25.81 20.51
C ASP A 106 18.35 24.73 21.07
N GLY A 107 18.18 23.48 20.64
CA GLY A 107 18.97 22.34 21.13
C GLY A 107 20.33 22.17 20.45
N TYR A 108 20.41 22.34 19.14
CA TYR A 108 21.63 22.08 18.35
C TYR A 108 22.36 23.36 17.92
N GLY A 109 21.73 24.53 18.06
CA GLY A 109 22.29 25.80 17.63
C GLY A 109 22.36 25.97 16.12
N VAL A 110 22.91 27.12 15.72
CA VAL A 110 23.13 27.52 14.34
C VAL A 110 24.63 27.49 14.06
N ASP A 111 25.03 27.03 12.89
CA ASP A 111 26.42 27.09 12.47
C ASP A 111 26.86 28.55 12.32
N LYS A 112 27.90 28.94 13.06
CA LYS A 112 28.43 30.30 13.11
C LYS A 112 29.02 30.77 11.77
N LYS A 113 29.34 29.85 10.84
CA LYS A 113 29.93 30.20 9.54
C LYS A 113 28.91 30.34 8.42
N THR A 114 27.87 29.50 8.43
CA THR A 114 26.90 29.41 7.34
C THR A 114 25.55 30.03 7.68
N GLY A 115 25.29 30.31 8.96
CA GLY A 115 23.99 30.80 9.43
C GLY A 115 22.86 29.77 9.30
N LYS A 116 23.18 28.53 8.94
CA LYS A 116 22.21 27.43 8.79
C LYS A 116 22.06 26.66 10.10
N PRO A 117 20.85 26.14 10.41
CA PRO A 117 20.64 25.27 11.56
C PRO A 117 21.57 24.05 11.48
N ASN A 118 22.19 23.68 12.60
CA ASN A 118 23.03 22.47 12.66
C ASN A 118 22.23 21.19 12.41
N ARG A 119 20.93 21.21 12.72
CA ARG A 119 19.99 20.13 12.44
C ARG A 119 18.70 20.69 11.87
N VAL A 120 18.29 20.14 10.75
CA VAL A 120 16.99 20.40 10.12
C VAL A 120 16.09 19.19 10.26
N PRO A 121 14.76 19.36 10.28
CA PRO A 121 13.82 18.24 10.20
C PRO A 121 14.12 17.36 8.98
N THR A 122 14.06 16.05 9.21
CA THR A 122 14.18 15.03 8.17
C THR A 122 12.98 15.06 7.22
N GLU A 123 13.10 14.53 6.00
CA GLU A 123 11.98 14.45 5.06
C GLU A 123 10.79 13.67 5.60
N THR A 124 11.05 12.67 6.44
CA THR A 124 9.98 11.89 7.08
C THR A 124 9.24 12.74 8.10
N GLU A 125 9.94 13.56 8.88
CA GLU A 125 9.29 14.49 9.80
C GLU A 125 8.51 15.56 9.02
N ARG A 126 9.08 16.14 7.95
CA ARG A 126 8.41 17.20 7.15
C ARG A 126 7.17 16.72 6.43
N TYR A 127 7.25 15.60 5.72
CA TYR A 127 6.25 15.23 4.72
C TYR A 127 5.40 14.01 5.06
N ARG A 128 5.63 13.35 6.21
CA ARG A 128 4.81 12.21 6.65
C ARG A 128 4.09 12.53 7.96
N ILE A 129 2.76 12.51 7.91
CA ILE A 129 1.92 12.53 9.10
C ILE A 129 1.63 11.08 9.50
N GLY A 130 2.26 10.61 10.56
CA GLY A 130 2.04 9.26 11.10
C GLY A 130 0.92 9.21 12.14
N TRP A 131 0.54 7.99 12.51
CA TRP A 131 -0.46 7.72 13.55
C TRP A 131 -0.17 8.41 14.89
N GLN A 132 1.11 8.53 15.27
CA GLN A 132 1.51 9.23 16.50
C GLN A 132 1.13 10.72 16.47
N ALA A 133 1.24 11.35 15.30
CA ALA A 133 0.84 12.74 15.11
C ALA A 133 -0.68 12.87 15.19
N PHE A 134 -1.43 11.95 14.58
CA PHE A 134 -2.90 11.96 14.69
C PHE A 134 -3.40 11.75 16.11
N ALA A 135 -2.79 10.82 16.84
CA ALA A 135 -3.14 10.59 18.24
C ALA A 135 -2.75 11.79 19.13
N ALA A 136 -1.60 12.42 18.88
CA ALA A 136 -1.20 13.64 19.59
C ALA A 136 -2.20 14.79 19.32
N LYS A 137 -2.61 14.99 18.07
CA LYS A 137 -3.66 15.96 17.69
C LYS A 137 -4.98 15.69 18.43
N ALA A 138 -5.42 14.43 18.46
CA ALA A 138 -6.69 14.06 19.07
C ALA A 138 -6.70 14.19 20.61
N GLU A 139 -5.55 13.93 21.26
CA GLU A 139 -5.37 14.12 22.70
C GLU A 139 -5.03 15.59 23.07
N GLY A 140 -4.81 16.46 22.07
CA GLY A 140 -4.43 17.85 22.28
C GLY A 140 -3.02 18.03 22.87
N VAL A 141 -2.14 17.04 22.68
CA VAL A 141 -0.75 17.03 23.19
C VAL A 141 0.25 17.21 22.06
N GLU A 142 1.47 17.62 22.39
CA GLU A 142 2.55 17.76 21.39
C GLU A 142 3.01 16.39 20.86
N THR A 143 3.45 16.37 19.60
CA THR A 143 4.04 15.18 18.97
C THR A 143 5.16 14.57 19.84
N GLY A 144 4.99 13.30 20.22
CA GLY A 144 5.94 12.54 21.06
C GLY A 144 5.66 12.54 22.57
N THR A 145 4.67 13.30 23.06
CA THR A 145 4.22 13.22 24.47
C THR A 145 2.99 12.32 24.69
N ALA A 146 2.27 11.99 23.62
CA ALA A 146 1.15 11.06 23.68
C ALA A 146 1.63 9.66 24.13
N LYS A 147 1.22 9.23 25.33
CA LYS A 147 1.45 7.86 25.82
C LYS A 147 0.39 6.94 25.24
N ILE A 148 0.73 6.24 24.16
CA ILE A 148 -0.19 5.34 23.47
C ILE A 148 0.26 3.89 23.73
N ALA A 149 -0.67 3.04 24.17
CA ALA A 149 -0.36 1.66 24.51
C ALA A 149 0.09 0.87 23.26
N LEU A 150 1.09 -0.02 23.41
CA LEU A 150 1.60 -0.89 22.33
C LEU A 150 0.50 -1.72 21.62
N LYS A 151 -0.62 -2.01 22.31
CA LYS A 151 -1.78 -2.71 21.74
C LYS A 151 -2.48 -1.95 20.60
N GLU A 152 -2.26 -0.65 20.45
CA GLU A 152 -2.85 0.13 19.35
C GLU A 152 -1.89 0.31 18.17
N GLN A 153 -0.61 -0.06 18.33
CA GLN A 153 0.46 0.23 17.37
C GLN A 153 0.68 -0.85 16.30
N PHE A 154 0.14 -2.07 16.50
CA PHE A 154 0.53 -3.26 15.71
C PHE A 154 -0.67 -4.08 15.22
N PHE A 155 -1.77 -3.44 14.85
CA PHE A 155 -2.89 -4.17 14.24
C PHE A 155 -3.25 -3.58 12.88
N GLY A 156 -3.38 -4.48 11.90
CA GLY A 156 -3.73 -4.16 10.53
C GLY A 156 -5.12 -3.55 10.37
N PRO A 157 -5.54 -3.28 9.13
CA PRO A 157 -6.73 -2.48 8.82
C PRO A 157 -8.06 -3.01 9.39
N ASP A 158 -8.15 -4.29 9.76
CA ASP A 158 -9.39 -4.95 10.21
C ASP A 158 -9.52 -5.10 11.74
N TYR A 159 -8.81 -4.29 12.53
CA TYR A 159 -8.83 -4.38 14.00
C TYR A 159 -10.12 -3.84 14.63
N VAL A 160 -10.88 -4.71 15.30
CA VAL A 160 -12.18 -4.42 15.93
C VAL A 160 -12.07 -3.48 17.16
N GLY A 161 -10.86 -3.17 17.63
CA GLY A 161 -10.61 -2.28 18.77
C GLY A 161 -10.08 -0.89 18.40
N ARG A 162 -10.12 -0.50 17.12
CA ARG A 162 -9.60 0.79 16.68
C ARG A 162 -10.57 1.91 17.08
N SER A 163 -10.15 2.79 17.98
CA SER A 163 -10.96 3.93 18.41
C SER A 163 -10.79 5.09 17.42
N GLU A 164 -11.89 5.77 17.08
CA GLU A 164 -11.89 6.96 16.21
C GLU A 164 -10.93 8.05 16.72
N LYS A 165 -10.66 8.05 18.03
CA LYS A 165 -9.74 8.99 18.69
C LYS A 165 -8.30 8.91 18.20
N HIS A 166 -7.83 7.80 17.65
CA HIS A 166 -6.41 7.66 17.24
C HIS A 166 -6.21 7.55 15.74
N THR A 167 -7.26 7.84 14.98
CA THR A 167 -7.31 7.68 13.53
C THR A 167 -7.90 8.92 12.94
N PHE A 168 -7.06 9.74 12.33
CA PHE A 168 -7.52 10.94 11.66
C PHE A 168 -7.04 10.91 10.21
N PRO A 169 -7.93 11.11 9.23
CA PRO A 169 -9.39 11.20 9.32
C PRO A 169 -10.09 9.82 9.48
N ALA A 170 -11.31 9.83 10.02
CA ALA A 170 -12.11 8.63 10.24
C ALA A 170 -12.53 7.96 8.91
N HIS A 171 -12.77 8.78 7.89
CA HIS A 171 -13.19 8.35 6.56
C HIS A 171 -12.53 9.20 5.47
N VAL A 172 -11.69 8.60 4.61
CA VAL A 172 -11.24 9.23 3.36
C VAL A 172 -11.96 8.59 2.20
N SER A 173 -12.68 9.41 1.43
CA SER A 173 -13.26 9.00 0.15
C SER A 173 -12.29 9.37 -0.95
N ILE A 174 -11.71 8.37 -1.63
CA ILE A 174 -10.85 8.58 -2.79
C ILE A 174 -11.61 8.20 -4.06
N PRO A 175 -11.78 9.11 -5.04
CA PRO A 175 -12.33 8.76 -6.34
C PRO A 175 -11.50 7.66 -7.00
N ARG A 176 -12.15 6.62 -7.51
CA ARG A 176 -11.46 5.43 -8.03
C ARG A 176 -10.61 5.75 -9.27
N GLU A 177 -11.03 6.72 -10.07
CA GLU A 177 -10.30 7.28 -11.21
C GLU A 177 -8.88 7.76 -10.86
N GLN A 178 -8.65 8.15 -9.59
CA GLN A 178 -7.38 8.70 -9.13
C GLN A 178 -6.45 7.63 -8.52
N VAL A 179 -6.95 6.41 -8.33
CA VAL A 179 -6.17 5.29 -7.79
C VAL A 179 -5.43 4.58 -8.93
N GLN A 180 -4.16 4.93 -9.13
CA GLN A 180 -3.32 4.28 -10.16
C GLN A 180 -2.98 2.82 -9.84
N PHE A 181 -2.83 2.48 -8.56
CA PHE A 181 -2.45 1.13 -8.13
C PHE A 181 -3.00 0.83 -6.74
N ALA A 182 -3.79 -0.24 -6.64
CA ALA A 182 -4.23 -0.80 -5.37
C ALA A 182 -3.95 -2.31 -5.41
N SER A 183 -2.95 -2.76 -4.64
CA SER A 183 -2.61 -4.18 -4.54
C SER A 183 -2.53 -4.61 -3.08
N LYS A 184 -3.43 -5.52 -2.69
CA LYS A 184 -3.33 -6.28 -1.43
C LYS A 184 -2.32 -7.45 -1.53
N PHE A 185 -1.77 -7.68 -2.71
CA PHE A 185 -0.95 -8.86 -3.04
C PHE A 185 0.54 -8.54 -3.15
N ALA A 186 0.96 -7.34 -2.77
CA ALA A 186 2.37 -6.95 -2.79
C ALA A 186 3.10 -7.48 -1.53
N PRO A 187 4.36 -8.00 -1.67
CA PRO A 187 5.17 -8.49 -0.56
C PRO A 187 5.34 -7.47 0.58
N ALA A 188 5.45 -6.19 0.23
CA ALA A 188 5.72 -5.11 1.19
C ALA A 188 4.59 -4.90 2.21
N TRP A 189 3.36 -5.29 1.87
CA TRP A 189 2.16 -4.95 2.64
C TRP A 189 1.45 -6.17 3.23
N ASN A 190 1.94 -7.37 2.95
CA ASN A 190 1.34 -8.61 3.45
C ASN A 190 2.40 -9.70 3.67
N THR A 191 2.56 -10.10 4.92
CA THR A 191 3.54 -11.12 5.35
C THR A 191 3.34 -12.46 4.65
N TYR A 192 2.10 -12.88 4.39
CA TYR A 192 1.83 -14.12 3.65
C TYR A 192 2.37 -14.04 2.23
N TYR A 193 2.10 -12.94 1.51
CA TYR A 193 2.63 -12.74 0.16
C TYR A 193 4.15 -12.57 0.16
N ALA A 194 4.72 -11.92 1.17
CA ALA A 194 6.18 -11.83 1.31
C ALA A 194 6.84 -13.22 1.40
N ILE A 195 6.31 -14.10 2.25
CA ILE A 195 6.80 -15.47 2.39
C ILE A 195 6.55 -16.26 1.10
N TYR A 196 5.36 -16.15 0.53
CA TYR A 196 5.00 -16.81 -0.73
C TYR A 196 5.97 -16.46 -1.86
N PHE A 197 6.20 -15.17 -2.13
CA PHE A 197 7.09 -14.73 -3.20
C PHE A 197 8.56 -15.05 -2.91
N THR A 198 9.00 -15.00 -1.65
CA THR A 198 10.38 -15.36 -1.29
C THR A 198 10.64 -16.86 -1.48
N MET A 199 9.74 -17.72 -0.99
CA MET A 199 9.88 -19.17 -1.10
C MET A 199 9.73 -19.65 -2.56
N THR A 200 8.67 -19.21 -3.25
CA THR A 200 8.44 -19.58 -4.66
C THR A 200 9.49 -18.98 -5.59
N GLY A 201 9.92 -17.74 -5.35
CA GLY A 201 10.96 -17.07 -6.12
C GLY A 201 12.32 -17.75 -5.98
N LEU A 202 12.73 -18.08 -4.74
CA LEU A 202 13.97 -18.83 -4.51
C LEU A 202 13.91 -20.20 -5.19
N HIS A 203 12.79 -20.91 -5.08
CA HIS A 203 12.61 -22.19 -5.74
C HIS A 203 12.66 -22.07 -7.27
N GLY A 204 11.96 -21.09 -7.86
CA GLY A 204 12.00 -20.83 -9.28
C GLY A 204 13.42 -20.52 -9.80
N LEU A 205 14.25 -19.82 -9.01
CA LEU A 205 15.65 -19.60 -9.33
C LEU A 205 16.46 -20.91 -9.38
N HIS A 206 16.18 -21.87 -8.49
CA HIS A 206 16.81 -23.20 -8.53
C HIS A 206 16.35 -24.01 -9.75
N VAL A 207 15.06 -23.94 -10.13
CA VAL A 207 14.53 -24.59 -11.34
C VAL A 207 15.22 -24.04 -12.59
N ILE A 208 15.35 -22.70 -12.70
CA ILE A 208 16.05 -22.07 -13.82
C ILE A 208 17.52 -22.49 -13.83
N GLY A 209 18.20 -22.48 -12.69
CA GLY A 209 19.58 -22.95 -12.57
C GLY A 209 19.77 -24.40 -13.01
N GLY A 210 18.90 -25.30 -12.55
CA GLY A 210 18.89 -26.70 -12.97
C GLY A 210 18.61 -26.87 -14.47
N ALA A 211 17.67 -26.08 -15.00
CA ALA A 211 17.27 -26.16 -16.40
C ALA A 211 18.41 -25.69 -17.31
N LEU A 212 19.16 -24.65 -16.91
CA LEU A 212 20.35 -24.19 -17.63
C LEU A 212 21.46 -25.25 -17.62
N VAL A 213 21.69 -25.93 -16.49
CA VAL A 213 22.69 -27.00 -16.39
C VAL A 213 22.31 -28.20 -17.27
N LEU A 214 21.04 -28.63 -17.25
CA LEU A 214 20.55 -29.70 -18.11
C LEU A 214 20.56 -29.30 -19.59
N ALA A 215 20.18 -28.07 -19.92
CA ALA A 215 20.27 -27.54 -21.27
C ALA A 215 21.73 -27.50 -21.75
N TYR A 216 22.68 -27.12 -20.89
CA TYR A 216 24.10 -27.17 -21.22
C TYR A 216 24.55 -28.59 -21.56
N TYR A 217 24.12 -29.60 -20.80
CA TYR A 217 24.41 -31.01 -21.13
C TYR A 217 23.74 -31.44 -22.44
N LEU A 218 22.52 -30.97 -22.73
CA LEU A 218 21.83 -31.31 -23.98
C LEU A 218 22.53 -30.72 -25.22
N PHE A 219 22.96 -29.45 -25.17
CA PHE A 219 23.57 -28.77 -26.31
C PHE A 219 25.08 -29.04 -26.46
N CYS A 220 25.83 -29.13 -25.36
CA CYS A 220 27.29 -29.37 -25.38
C CYS A 220 27.64 -30.86 -25.21
N GLY A 221 26.68 -31.72 -24.85
CA GLY A 221 26.91 -33.13 -24.55
C GLY A 221 27.44 -33.94 -25.72
N LYS A 222 27.09 -33.59 -26.97
CA LYS A 222 27.54 -34.33 -28.16
C LYS A 222 29.07 -34.33 -28.31
N LYS A 223 29.72 -33.20 -28.01
CA LYS A 223 31.18 -33.06 -28.08
C LYS A 223 31.86 -33.73 -26.88
N MET A 224 31.23 -33.69 -25.70
CA MET A 224 31.75 -34.29 -24.47
C MET A 224 31.62 -35.83 -24.46
N TYR A 225 30.54 -36.35 -25.06
CA TYR A 225 30.30 -37.79 -25.25
C TYR A 225 31.36 -38.44 -26.14
N LEU A 226 31.77 -37.75 -27.21
CA LEU A 226 32.83 -38.21 -28.12
C LEU A 226 34.21 -38.24 -27.47
N SER A 227 34.47 -37.38 -26.47
CA SER A 227 35.74 -37.36 -25.76
C SER A 227 35.81 -38.37 -24.62
N ASN A 228 34.81 -38.41 -23.74
CA ASN A 228 34.77 -39.31 -22.57
C ASN A 228 33.31 -39.59 -22.13
N PRO A 229 32.72 -40.71 -22.55
CA PRO A 229 31.31 -41.00 -22.28
C PRO A 229 30.98 -41.21 -20.78
N GLU A 230 31.87 -41.83 -19.99
CA GLU A 230 31.65 -42.04 -18.54
C GLU A 230 31.55 -40.73 -17.76
N TRP A 231 32.32 -39.71 -18.14
CA TRP A 231 32.30 -38.41 -17.47
C TRP A 231 31.02 -37.63 -17.74
N LEU A 232 30.42 -37.78 -18.92
CA LEU A 232 29.12 -37.19 -19.22
C LEU A 232 28.01 -37.92 -18.44
N ALA A 233 28.06 -39.25 -18.38
CA ALA A 233 27.10 -40.05 -17.62
C ALA A 233 27.06 -39.64 -16.14
N ASN A 234 28.22 -39.58 -15.47
CA ASN A 234 28.30 -39.17 -14.06
C ASN A 234 27.78 -37.73 -13.83
N ARG A 235 28.07 -36.79 -14.73
CA ARG A 235 27.58 -35.40 -14.61
C ARG A 235 26.07 -35.28 -14.82
N VAL A 236 25.51 -36.07 -15.74
CA VAL A 236 24.07 -36.11 -15.98
C VAL A 236 23.34 -36.78 -14.82
N GLU A 237 23.91 -37.82 -14.21
CA GLU A 237 23.35 -38.45 -13.00
C GLU A 237 23.28 -37.45 -11.83
N VAL A 238 24.37 -36.71 -11.58
CA VAL A 238 24.38 -35.66 -10.54
C VAL A 238 23.40 -34.52 -10.87
N GLY A 239 23.32 -34.11 -12.14
CA GLY A 239 22.35 -33.10 -12.59
C GLY A 239 20.89 -33.57 -12.48
N GLY A 240 20.63 -34.84 -12.77
CA GLY A 240 19.34 -35.49 -12.59
C GLY A 240 18.95 -35.61 -11.12
N LEU A 241 19.90 -35.96 -10.25
CA LEU A 241 19.67 -36.00 -8.80
C LEU A 241 19.33 -34.61 -8.25
N PHE A 242 19.99 -33.55 -8.73
CA PHE A 242 19.63 -32.17 -8.41
C PHE A 242 18.22 -31.81 -8.90
N TRP A 243 17.85 -32.22 -10.11
CA TRP A 243 16.51 -31.98 -10.65
C TRP A 243 15.42 -32.65 -9.82
N HIS A 244 15.63 -33.91 -9.42
CA HIS A 244 14.71 -34.63 -8.53
C HIS A 244 14.62 -33.99 -7.14
N PHE A 245 15.73 -33.48 -6.60
CA PHE A 245 15.71 -32.74 -5.34
C PHE A 245 14.84 -31.48 -5.42
N VAL A 246 14.99 -30.70 -6.50
CA VAL A 246 14.16 -29.51 -6.73
C VAL A 246 12.68 -29.90 -6.83
N ASP A 247 12.33 -30.92 -7.61
CA ASP A 247 10.95 -31.40 -7.75
C ASP A 247 10.35 -31.86 -6.40
N LEU A 248 11.12 -32.57 -5.58
CA LEU A 248 10.70 -33.00 -4.25
C LEU A 248 10.35 -31.81 -3.35
N VAL A 249 11.19 -30.76 -3.35
CA VAL A 249 10.89 -29.53 -2.58
C VAL A 249 9.59 -28.88 -3.07
N TRP A 250 9.33 -28.90 -4.38
CA TRP A 250 8.11 -28.32 -4.95
C TRP A 250 6.84 -29.07 -4.51
N ILE A 251 6.89 -30.40 -4.47
CA ILE A 251 5.77 -31.24 -4.01
C ILE A 251 5.35 -30.90 -2.58
N PHE A 252 6.27 -30.49 -1.70
CA PHE A 252 5.93 -30.03 -0.34
C PHE A 252 5.50 -28.57 -0.29
N LEU A 253 6.13 -27.71 -1.08
CA LEU A 253 5.86 -26.26 -1.08
C LEU A 253 4.48 -25.94 -1.67
N PHE A 254 4.06 -26.67 -2.72
CA PHE A 254 2.76 -26.49 -3.37
C PHE A 254 1.57 -26.62 -2.41
N PRO A 255 1.35 -27.73 -1.67
CA PRO A 255 0.22 -27.86 -0.77
C PRO A 255 0.28 -26.88 0.41
N ILE A 256 1.47 -26.58 0.94
CA ILE A 256 1.61 -25.66 2.08
C ILE A 256 1.21 -24.23 1.70
N LEU A 257 1.54 -23.78 0.48
CA LEU A 257 1.21 -22.43 0.05
C LEU A 257 -0.14 -22.31 -0.64
N TYR A 258 -0.58 -23.32 -1.40
CA TYR A 258 -1.79 -23.23 -2.23
C TYR A 258 -3.03 -23.92 -1.63
N LEU A 259 -2.88 -24.84 -0.67
CA LEU A 259 -4.01 -25.57 -0.07
C LEU A 259 -4.30 -25.22 1.40
N MET A 260 -3.47 -24.37 2.02
CA MET A 260 -3.65 -23.88 3.40
C MET A 260 -4.21 -22.46 3.39
#